data_AF-A0A1Q3PKT1-F1
#
_entry.id   AF-A0A1Q3PKT1-F1
#
_cell.length_a   1.000
_cell.length_b   1.000
_cell.length_c   1.000
_cell.angle_alpha   90.00
_cell.angle_beta   90.00
_cell.angle_gamma   90.00
#
_symmetry.space_group_name_H-M   'P 1'
#
loop_
_entity.id
_entity.type
_entity.pdbx_description
1 polymer ?
#
loop_
_entity_poly.entity_id
_entity_poly.type
_entity_poly.pdbx_seq_one_letter_code
_entity_poly.pdbx_strand_id
1 'polypeptide(L)' 'MQQTFQINTGKLNANFIESVRAMFGDREIKIVIEDVEKTGPVSQKELYRKSLQVIERFKNVKVDPKLDLSALANEVNL' A
#
# COMPACT_ATOMS: atom_id res chain seq x y z
N MET A 1 -5.13 -14.71 -6.27
CA MET A 1 -4.83 -14.10 -4.95
C MET A 1 -3.38 -13.67 -4.97
N GLN A 2 -3.09 -12.42 -4.65
CA GLN A 2 -1.72 -11.87 -4.60
C GLN A 2 -1.48 -11.33 -3.19
N GLN A 3 -0.34 -11.66 -2.61
CA GLN A 3 0.06 -11.17 -1.29
C GLN A 3 1.52 -10.72 -1.34
N THR A 4 1.77 -9.52 -0.84
CA THR A 4 3.10 -8.93 -0.78
C THR A 4 3.60 -8.96 0.66
N PHE A 5 4.84 -9.42 0.85
CA PHE A 5 5.51 -9.43 2.15
C PHE A 5 6.69 -8.45 2.09
N GLN A 6 6.73 -7.49 3.01
CA GLN A 6 7.90 -6.65 3.21
C GLN A 6 8.55 -7.04 4.53
N ILE A 7 9.66 -7.78 4.44
CA ILE A 7 10.39 -8.29 5.59
C ILE A 7 11.86 -7.90 5.50
N ASN A 8 12.52 -7.82 6.66
CA ASN A 8 13.98 -7.75 6.68
C ASN A 8 14.55 -9.09 6.21
N THR A 9 15.67 -9.05 5.48
CA THR A 9 16.34 -10.24 4.95
C THR A 9 16.73 -11.25 6.03
N GLY A 10 17.07 -10.81 7.25
CA GLY A 10 17.35 -11.69 8.39
C GLY A 10 16.12 -12.47 8.91
N LYS A 11 14.91 -12.09 8.49
CA LYS A 11 13.66 -12.81 8.79
C LYS A 11 13.23 -13.77 7.69
N LEU A 12 13.95 -13.82 6.56
CA LEU A 12 13.73 -14.80 5.50
C LEU A 12 14.31 -16.15 5.95
N ASN A 13 13.54 -16.91 6.72
CA ASN A 13 13.94 -18.19 7.29
C ASN A 13 12.94 -19.31 6.95
N ALA A 14 13.25 -20.54 7.36
CA ALA A 14 12.43 -21.71 7.08
C ALA A 14 10.97 -21.54 7.55
N ASN A 15 10.74 -20.92 8.72
CA ASN A 15 9.39 -20.69 9.22
C ASN A 15 8.58 -19.76 8.32
N PHE A 16 9.23 -18.74 7.72
CA PHE A 16 8.57 -17.86 6.76
C PHE A 16 8.18 -18.63 5.49
N ILE A 17 9.08 -19.47 4.97
CA ILE A 17 8.80 -20.31 3.80
C ILE A 17 7.63 -21.27 4.06
N GLU A 18 7.60 -21.92 5.22
CA GLU A 18 6.48 -22.78 5.61
C GLU A 18 5.16 -22.01 5.75
N SER A 19 5.22 -20.78 6.24
CA SER A 19 4.03 -19.91 6.32
C SER A 19 3.47 -19.56 4.93
N VAL A 20 4.34 -19.27 3.97
CA VAL A 20 3.94 -19.04 2.57
C VAL A 20 3.35 -20.32 1.97
N ARG A 21 3.97 -21.49 2.20
CA ARG A 21 3.44 -22.77 1.74
C ARG A 21 2.07 -23.08 2.33
N ALA A 22 1.88 -22.88 3.64
CA ALA A 22 0.59 -23.11 4.29
C ALA A 22 -0.51 -22.18 3.74
N MET A 23 -0.16 -20.96 3.34
CA MET A 23 -1.09 -19.98 2.80
C MET A 23 -1.52 -20.27 1.36
N PHE A 24 -0.59 -20.74 0.51
CA PHE A 24 -0.86 -20.96 -0.91
C PHE A 24 -1.14 -22.43 -1.27
N GLY A 25 -0.83 -23.37 -0.37
CA GLY A 25 -0.95 -24.82 -0.60
C GLY A 25 0.03 -25.32 -1.66
N ASP A 26 -0.38 -26.32 -2.44
CA ASP A 26 0.42 -26.92 -3.52
C ASP A 26 0.26 -26.19 -4.87
N ARG A 27 0.01 -24.87 -4.82
CA ARG A 27 -0.12 -24.05 -6.04
C ARG A 27 1.25 -23.58 -6.50
N GLU A 28 1.38 -23.39 -7.81
CA GLU A 28 2.56 -22.74 -8.38
C GLU A 28 2.57 -21.26 -7.99
N ILE A 29 3.68 -20.81 -7.39
CA ILE A 29 3.85 -19.42 -6.93
C ILE A 29 5.05 -18.78 -7.61
N LYS A 30 4.95 -17.47 -7.84
CA LYS A 30 6.07 -16.62 -8.25
C LYS A 30 6.53 -15.80 -7.05
N ILE A 31 7.81 -15.91 -6.69
CA ILE A 31 8.43 -15.07 -5.67
C ILE A 31 9.18 -13.93 -6.36
N VAL A 32 8.92 -12.69 -5.94
CA VAL A 32 9.63 -11.50 -6.41
C VAL A 32 10.37 -10.91 -5.22
N ILE A 33 11.68 -10.70 -5.36
CA ILE A 33 12.54 -10.12 -4.33
C ILE A 33 13.01 -8.77 -4.86
N GLU A 34 12.69 -7.72 -4.11
CA GLU A 34 13.07 -6.34 -4.42
C GLU A 34 13.83 -5.79 -3.22
N ASP A 35 14.89 -5.03 -3.49
CA ASP A 35 15.50 -4.21 -2.45
C ASP A 35 14.58 -3.00 -2.20
N VAL A 36 14.10 -2.89 -0.97
CA VAL A 36 13.21 -1.81 -0.57
C VAL A 36 13.99 -0.92 0.38
N GLU A 37 14.40 0.24 -0.12
CA GLU A 37 14.92 1.29 0.75
C GLU A 37 13.88 1.55 1.84
N LYS A 38 14.30 1.40 3.10
CA LYS A 38 13.50 1.91 4.21
C LYS A 38 13.35 3.40 3.95
N THR A 39 12.16 3.83 3.54
CA THR A 39 11.76 5.22 3.68
C THR A 39 11.89 5.50 5.16
N GLY A 40 12.98 6.16 5.55
CA GLY A 40 13.16 6.63 6.91
C GLY A 40 11.97 7.52 7.32
N PRO A 41 11.90 7.95 8.58
CA PRO A 41 10.89 8.93 8.97
C PRO A 41 10.93 10.09 7.98
N VAL A 42 9.85 10.21 7.20
CA VAL A 42 9.75 11.21 6.14
C VAL A 42 9.87 12.56 6.84
N SER A 43 10.88 13.35 6.44
CA SER A 43 11.10 14.66 7.06
C SER A 43 9.80 15.47 6.96
N GLN A 44 9.43 16.18 8.02
CA GLN A 44 8.23 17.04 7.99
C GLN A 44 8.25 18.01 6.81
N LYS A 45 9.45 18.41 6.37
CA LYS A 45 9.67 19.23 5.16
C LYS A 45 9.29 18.50 3.88
N GLU A 46 9.61 17.22 3.76
CA GLU A 46 9.24 16.41 2.59
C GLU A 46 7.76 16.09 2.58
N LEU A 47 7.17 15.82 3.75
CA LEU A 47 5.75 15.59 3.91
C LEU A 47 4.94 16.83 3.51
N TYR A 48 5.41 18.01 3.91
CA TYR A 48 4.84 19.30 3.49
C TYR A 48 4.98 19.55 1.99
N ARG A 49 6.11 19.21 1.37
CA ARG A 49 6.25 19.33 -0.10
C ARG A 49 5.28 18.40 -0.84
N LYS A 50 5.13 17.16 -0.37
CA LYS A 50 4.18 16.20 -0.96
C LYS A 50 2.74 16.66 -0.80
N SER A 51 2.37 17.25 0.36
CA SER A 51 1.01 17.76 0.56
C SER A 51 0.70 18.97 -0.34
N LEU A 52 1.65 19.86 -0.57
CA LEU A 52 1.47 20.98 -1.52
C LEU A 52 1.19 20.49 -2.95
N GLN A 53 1.88 19.45 -3.41
CA GLN A 53 1.63 18.86 -4.74
C GLN A 53 0.23 18.27 -4.85
N VAL A 54 -0.26 17.64 -3.77
CA VAL A 54 -1.64 17.13 -3.72
C VAL A 54 -2.63 18.30 -3.77
N ILE A 55 -2.46 19.31 -2.91
CA ILE A 55 -3.32 20.50 -2.88
C ILE A 55 -3.37 21.17 -4.26
N GLU A 56 -2.23 21.28 -4.95
CA GLU A 56 -2.15 21.85 -6.29
C GLU A 56 -2.87 20.99 -7.34
N ARG A 57 -2.72 19.66 -7.28
CA ARG A 57 -3.44 18.73 -8.16
C ARG A 57 -4.97 18.81 -7.99
N PHE A 58 -5.44 19.10 -6.78
CA PHE A 58 -6.86 19.19 -6.44
C PHE A 58 -7.38 20.64 -6.38
N LYS A 59 -6.59 21.63 -6.77
CA LYS A 59 -6.93 23.07 -6.69
C LYS A 59 -8.17 23.45 -7.50
N ASN A 60 -8.47 22.67 -8.54
CA ASN A 60 -9.63 22.85 -9.42
C ASN A 60 -10.82 21.93 -9.05
N VAL A 61 -10.66 21.08 -8.03
CA VAL A 61 -11.75 20.22 -7.55
C VAL A 61 -12.59 21.01 -6.56
N LYS A 62 -13.81 21.33 -6.97
CA LYS A 62 -14.82 21.87 -6.07
C LYS A 62 -15.34 20.73 -5.21
N VAL A 63 -14.83 20.62 -3.99
CA VAL A 63 -15.40 19.72 -2.99
C VAL A 63 -16.72 20.33 -2.53
N ASP A 64 -17.84 19.74 -2.96
CA ASP A 64 -19.14 20.13 -2.44
C ASP A 64 -19.23 19.65 -0.97
N PRO A 65 -19.33 20.56 0.01
CA PRO A 65 -19.38 20.20 1.43
C PRO A 65 -20.64 19.44 1.83
N LYS A 66 -21.63 19.32 0.93
CA LYS A 66 -22.84 18.49 1.11
C LYS A 66 -22.70 17.09 0.50
N LEU A 67 -21.59 16.81 -0.18
CA LEU A 67 -21.35 15.51 -0.79
C LEU A 67 -20.95 14.49 0.29
N ASP A 68 -21.86 13.59 0.62
CA ASP A 68 -21.56 12.45 1.48
C ASP A 68 -20.78 11.39 0.69
N LEU A 69 -19.45 11.40 0.85
CA LEU A 69 -18.54 10.45 0.22
C LEU A 69 -18.80 9.00 0.68
N SER A 70 -19.50 8.80 1.80
CA SER A 70 -19.88 7.47 2.30
C SER A 70 -20.99 6.85 1.45
N ALA A 71 -21.89 7.67 0.89
CA ALA A 71 -22.94 7.19 0.00
C ALA A 71 -22.38 6.70 -1.34
N LEU A 72 -21.38 7.41 -1.88
CA LEU A 72 -20.73 7.04 -3.15
C LEU A 72 -19.92 5.74 -3.05
N ALA A 73 -19.29 5.48 -1.91
CA ALA A 73 -18.52 4.24 -1.69
C ALA A 73 -19.40 2.98 -1.73
N ASN A 74 -20.69 3.09 -1.42
CA ASN A 74 -21.62 1.97 -1.45
C ASN A 74 -22.14 1.65 -2.87
N GLU A 75 -22.11 2.61 -3.80
CA GLU A 75 -22.60 2.41 -5.17
C GLU A 75 -21.61 1.68 -6.09
N VAL A 76 -20.30 1.78 -5.81
CA VAL A 76 -19.24 1.12 -6.62
C VAL A 76 -19.06 -0.35 -6.25
N ASN A 77 -19.79 -0.85 -5.25
CA ASN A 77 -19.73 -2.23 -4.77
C ASN A 77 -20.89 -3.11 -5.27
N LEU A 78 -21.60 -2.67 -6.32
CA LEU A 78 -22.68 -3.40 -7.01
C LEU A 78 -22.18 -4.04 -8.32
#